data_AF-A0A8S2RK80-F1
#
_entry.id   AF-A0A8S2RK80-F1
#
_cell.length_a   1.000
_cell.length_b   1.000
_cell.length_c   1.000
_cell.angle_alpha   90.00
_cell.angle_beta   90.00
_cell.angle_gamma   90.00
#
_symmetry.space_group_name_H-M   'P 1'
#
loop_
_entity.id
_entity.type
_entity.pdbx_description
1 polymer ?
#
loop_
_entity_poly.entity_id
_entity_poly.type
_entity_poly.pdbx_seq_one_letter_code
_entity_poly.pdbx_strand_id
1 'polypeptide(L)'
;MDEALNLWRIRLITTDEGAQQTHDYIQAQKEMIKEYSPLICFGRLLRNELGQIDCAEKYFKNLLQSVPLDHPDIADIYNGIGCVYAKKGVLDQALKNYNEA
;
A
#
# COMPACT_ATOMS: atom_id res chain seq x y z
N MET A 1 -17.75 42.36 35.35
CA MET A 1 -17.48 41.05 34.73
C MET A 1 -17.30 41.30 33.25
N ASP A 2 -16.37 40.58 32.63
CA ASP A 2 -15.93 40.63 31.21
C ASP A 2 -14.77 41.59 30.86
N GLU A 3 -13.57 41.18 31.27
CA GLU A 3 -12.34 41.46 30.52
C GLU A 3 -12.17 40.38 29.45
N ALA A 4 -12.46 40.72 28.20
CA ALA A 4 -12.20 39.86 27.05
C ALA A 4 -10.68 39.75 26.83
N LEU A 5 -10.10 38.62 27.22
CA LEU A 5 -8.70 38.28 26.94
C LEU A 5 -8.48 38.19 25.42
N ASN A 6 -7.85 39.21 24.84
CA ASN A 6 -7.32 39.18 23.48
C ASN A 6 -6.07 38.27 23.43
N LEU A 7 -6.30 36.98 23.21
CA LEU A 7 -5.23 36.00 22.97
C LEU A 7 -4.72 36.12 21.53
N TRP A 8 -3.49 36.60 21.39
CA TRP A 8 -2.77 36.61 20.11
C TRP A 8 -2.26 35.20 19.80
N ARG A 9 -2.79 34.58 18.74
CA ARG A 9 -2.34 33.29 18.23
C ARG A 9 -1.19 33.52 17.24
N ILE A 10 0.04 33.40 17.71
CA ILE A 10 1.23 33.42 16.84
C ILE A 10 1.36 32.04 16.19
N ARG A 11 1.23 31.97 14.86
CA ARG A 11 1.47 30.76 14.07
C ARG A 11 2.93 30.76 13.60
N LEU A 12 3.76 29.93 14.23
CA LEU A 12 5.10 29.65 13.73
C LEU A 12 4.99 28.68 12.55
N ILE A 13 5.42 29.12 11.37
CA ILE A 13 5.57 28.27 10.19
C ILE A 13 7.08 28.00 10.08
N THR A 14 7.51 26.77 10.35
CA THR A 14 8.93 26.41 10.28
C THR A 14 9.35 26.34 8.81
N THR A 15 10.06 27.35 8.32
CA THR A 15 10.78 27.36 7.03
C THR A 15 12.13 26.65 7.17
N ASP A 16 12.15 25.48 7.81
CA ASP A 16 13.39 24.76 8.09
C ASP A 16 13.73 23.88 6.88
N GLU A 17 14.89 24.12 6.28
CA GLU A 17 15.47 23.37 5.17
C GLU A 17 15.56 21.86 5.50
N GLY A 18 15.71 21.52 6.80
CA GLY A 18 15.64 20.15 7.29
C GLY A 18 14.27 19.48 7.11
N ALA A 19 13.16 20.24 7.17
CA ALA A 19 11.83 19.71 6.91
C ALA A 19 11.62 19.41 5.42
N GLN A 20 12.18 20.25 4.53
CA GLN A 20 12.16 20.01 3.09
C GLN A 20 13.01 18.79 2.73
N GLN A 21 14.21 18.66 3.28
CA GLN A 21 15.07 17.48 3.08
C GLN A 21 14.40 16.19 3.58
N THR A 22 13.73 16.25 4.73
CA THR A 22 12.97 15.11 5.27
C THR A 22 11.78 14.77 4.37
N HIS A 23 11.08 15.78 3.85
CA HIS A 23 10.00 15.59 2.88
C HIS A 23 10.50 14.91 1.60
N ASP A 24 11.56 15.43 1.00
CA ASP A 24 12.14 14.92 -0.24
C ASP A 24 12.66 13.48 -0.06
N TYR A 25 13.29 13.19 1.08
CA TYR A 25 13.71 11.84 1.43
C TYR A 25 12.53 10.88 1.56
N ILE A 26 11.46 11.27 2.26
CA ILE A 26 10.25 10.45 2.39
C ILE A 26 9.60 10.23 1.02
N GLN A 27 9.58 11.24 0.15
CA GLN A 27 9.04 11.08 -1.19
C GLN A 27 9.90 10.16 -2.05
N ALA A 28 11.22 10.30 -2.03
CA ALA A 28 12.12 9.40 -2.74
C ALA A 28 11.99 7.94 -2.24
N GLN A 29 11.86 7.74 -0.93
CA GLN A 29 11.57 6.42 -0.36
C GLN A 29 10.21 5.89 -0.82
N LYS A 30 9.17 6.74 -0.88
CA LYS A 30 7.86 6.36 -1.43
C LYS A 30 7.96 5.96 -2.90
N GLU A 31 8.64 6.74 -3.74
CA GLU A 31 8.88 6.41 -5.15
C GLU A 31 9.69 5.11 -5.30
N MET A 32 10.70 4.88 -4.47
CA MET A 32 11.48 3.64 -4.47
C MET A 32 10.62 2.43 -4.06
N ILE A 33 9.71 2.60 -3.09
CA ILE A 33 8.75 1.57 -2.69
C ILE A 33 7.76 1.25 -3.82
N LYS A 34 7.47 2.19 -4.74
CA LYS A 34 6.60 1.94 -5.90
C LYS A 34 7.20 0.94 -6.89
N GLU A 35 8.52 0.81 -7.00
CA GLU A 35 9.13 -0.11 -7.97
C GLU A 35 8.95 -1.58 -7.56
N TYR A 36 9.00 -1.89 -6.26
CA TYR A 36 8.80 -3.24 -5.72
C TYR A 36 8.23 -3.16 -4.32
N SER A 37 6.92 -2.94 -4.20
CA SER A 37 6.26 -2.92 -2.90
C SER A 37 6.57 -4.20 -2.12
N PRO A 38 7.15 -4.10 -0.91
CA PRO A 38 7.48 -5.25 -0.08
C PRO A 38 6.27 -6.17 0.16
N LEU A 39 5.06 -5.59 0.12
CA LEU A 39 3.81 -6.29 0.25
C LEU A 39 3.59 -7.29 -0.91
N ILE A 40 3.79 -6.83 -2.15
CA ILE A 40 3.65 -7.66 -3.35
C ILE A 40 4.75 -8.72 -3.41
N CYS A 41 5.98 -8.34 -3.06
CA CYS A 41 7.13 -9.24 -3.03
C CYS A 41 6.91 -10.42 -2.07
N PHE A 42 6.39 -10.16 -0.86
CA PHE A 42 6.10 -11.23 0.10
C PHE A 42 5.04 -12.21 -0.41
N GLY A 43 3.95 -11.69 -1.00
CA GLY A 43 2.92 -12.55 -1.58
C GLY A 43 3.41 -13.39 -2.77
N ARG A 44 4.32 -12.84 -3.60
CA ARG A 44 5.00 -13.60 -4.67
C ARG A 44 5.91 -14.70 -4.10
N LEU A 45 6.67 -14.40 -3.05
CA LEU A 45 7.53 -15.35 -2.36
C LEU A 45 6.72 -16.54 -1.80
N LEU A 46 5.61 -16.27 -1.11
CA LEU A 46 4.71 -17.30 -0.57
C LEU A 46 4.23 -18.26 -1.66
N ARG A 47 3.82 -17.74 -2.83
CA ARG A 47 3.24 -18.56 -3.90
C ARG A 47 4.29 -19.28 -4.76
N ASN A 48 5.47 -18.69 -4.94
CA ASN A 48 6.47 -19.17 -5.90
C ASN A 48 7.53 -20.02 -5.21
N GLU A 49 8.26 -19.42 -4.27
CA GLU A 49 9.41 -20.06 -3.64
C GLU A 49 9.00 -21.04 -2.55
N LEU A 50 7.96 -20.68 -1.77
CA LEU A 50 7.51 -21.51 -0.64
C LEU A 50 6.40 -22.50 -1.02
N GLY A 51 5.80 -22.37 -2.21
CA GLY A 51 4.68 -23.20 -2.66
C GLY A 51 3.42 -23.11 -1.78
N GLN A 52 3.36 -22.16 -0.84
CA GLN A 52 2.25 -21.98 0.10
C GLN A 52 1.13 -21.14 -0.54
N ILE A 53 0.45 -21.73 -1.53
CA ILE A 53 -0.58 -21.03 -2.31
C ILE A 53 -1.75 -20.57 -1.43
N ASP A 54 -2.15 -21.35 -0.42
CA ASP A 54 -3.23 -20.99 0.50
C ASP A 54 -2.86 -19.82 1.42
N CYS A 55 -1.61 -19.80 1.90
CA CYS A 55 -1.07 -18.68 2.67
C CYS A 55 -1.03 -17.41 1.82
N ALA A 56 -0.59 -17.53 0.56
CA ALA A 56 -0.59 -16.41 -0.38
C ALA A 56 -2.00 -15.86 -0.62
N GLU A 57 -3.01 -16.73 -0.76
CA GLU A 57 -4.41 -16.30 -0.90
C GLU A 57 -4.87 -15.47 0.30
N LYS A 58 -4.68 -16.01 1.51
CA LYS A 58 -5.07 -15.35 2.75
C LYS A 58 -4.32 -14.02 2.92
N TYR A 59 -3.04 -14.00 2.58
CA TYR A 59 -2.21 -12.81 2.63
C TYR A 59 -2.75 -11.71 1.71
N PHE A 60 -2.96 -11.99 0.42
CA PHE A 60 -3.45 -10.97 -0.52
C PHE A 60 -4.88 -10.50 -0.19
N LYS A 61 -5.77 -11.40 0.27
CA LYS A 61 -7.12 -11.01 0.69
C LYS A 61 -7.12 -10.10 1.93
N ASN A 62 -6.33 -10.44 2.93
CA ASN A 62 -6.17 -9.57 4.11
C ASN A 62 -5.54 -8.24 3.73
N LEU A 63 -4.56 -8.27 2.82
CA LEU A 63 -3.92 -7.07 2.33
C LEU A 63 -4.93 -6.14 1.65
N LEU A 64 -5.77 -6.68 0.76
CA LEU A 64 -6.84 -5.95 0.07
C LEU A 64 -7.84 -5.29 1.05
N GLN A 65 -8.11 -5.91 2.19
CA GLN A 65 -8.98 -5.35 3.24
C GLN A 65 -8.30 -4.29 4.10
N SER A 66 -6.96 -4.34 4.20
CA SER A 66 -6.16 -3.48 5.07
C SER A 66 -5.68 -2.20 4.38
N VAL A 67 -5.56 -2.22 3.05
CA VAL A 67 -5.10 -1.06 2.28
C VAL A 67 -6.29 -0.24 1.76
N PRO A 68 -6.15 1.08 1.66
CA PRO A 68 -7.12 1.93 0.96
C PRO A 68 -7.27 1.54 -0.52
N LEU A 69 -8.45 1.80 -1.11
CA LEU A 69 -8.70 1.51 -2.54
C LEU A 69 -7.86 2.37 -3.49
N ASP A 70 -7.37 3.53 -3.05
CA ASP A 70 -6.47 4.42 -3.79
C ASP A 70 -4.99 4.07 -3.59
N HIS A 71 -4.69 2.96 -2.91
CA HIS A 71 -3.31 2.51 -2.73
C HIS A 71 -2.66 2.18 -4.08
N PRO A 72 -1.42 2.63 -4.34
CA PRO A 72 -0.75 2.40 -5.63
C PRO A 72 -0.64 0.91 -6.01
N ASP A 73 -0.53 0.03 -5.02
CA ASP A 73 -0.43 -1.41 -5.23
C ASP A 73 -1.78 -2.13 -5.39
N ILE A 74 -2.92 -1.44 -5.40
CA ILE A 74 -4.22 -2.11 -5.42
C ILE A 74 -4.36 -3.05 -6.64
N ALA A 75 -3.89 -2.58 -7.80
CA ALA A 75 -3.82 -3.35 -9.04
C ALA A 75 -2.95 -4.61 -8.89
N ASP A 76 -1.76 -4.45 -8.30
CA ASP A 76 -0.85 -5.57 -8.06
C ASP A 76 -1.39 -6.57 -7.02
N ILE A 77 -2.18 -6.12 -6.05
CA ILE A 77 -2.87 -6.99 -5.10
C ILE A 77 -3.90 -7.86 -5.83
N TYR A 78 -4.75 -7.26 -6.67
CA TYR A 78 -5.72 -7.99 -7.49
C TYR A 78 -5.05 -8.95 -8.46
N ASN A 79 -4.00 -8.52 -9.16
CA ASN A 79 -3.17 -9.38 -10.00
C ASN A 79 -2.57 -10.53 -9.16
N GLY A 80 -2.13 -10.23 -7.94
CA GLY A 80 -1.68 -11.20 -6.96
C GLY A 80 -2.73 -12.26 -6.64
N ILE A 81 -3.98 -11.87 -6.39
CA ILE A 81 -5.09 -12.81 -6.15
C ILE A 81 -5.39 -13.62 -7.42
N GLY A 82 -5.39 -12.99 -8.60
CA GLY A 82 -5.57 -13.66 -9.89
C GLY A 82 -4.52 -14.75 -10.12
N CYS A 83 -3.25 -14.45 -9.84
CA CYS A 83 -2.15 -15.41 -9.90
C CYS A 83 -2.34 -16.60 -8.94
N VAL A 84 -2.87 -16.37 -7.73
CA VAL A 84 -3.18 -17.46 -6.79
C VAL A 84 -4.23 -18.38 -7.39
N TYR A 85 -5.34 -17.83 -7.88
CA TYR A 85 -6.43 -18.64 -8.45
C TYR A 85 -6.03 -19.35 -9.73
N ALA A 86 -5.19 -18.73 -10.56
CA ALA A 86 -4.61 -19.38 -11.74
C ALA A 86 -3.78 -20.60 -11.34
N LYS A 87 -2.94 -20.49 -10.29
CA LYS A 87 -2.16 -21.63 -9.76
C LYS A 87 -3.05 -22.72 -9.15
N LYS A 88 -4.24 -22.38 -8.65
CA LYS A 88 -5.24 -23.34 -8.16
C LYS A 88 -6.10 -23.97 -9.26
N GLY A 89 -5.98 -23.52 -10.51
CA GLY A 89 -6.81 -23.97 -11.62
C GLY A 89 -8.22 -23.37 -11.66
N VAL A 90 -8.52 -22.38 -10.81
CA VAL A 90 -9.83 -21.71 -10.76
C VAL A 90 -9.82 -20.50 -11.69
N LEU A 91 -9.90 -20.77 -13.00
CA LEU A 91 -9.67 -19.75 -14.03
C LEU A 91 -10.72 -18.62 -14.02
N ASP A 92 -11.99 -18.91 -13.72
CA ASP A 92 -13.04 -17.88 -13.67
C ASP A 92 -12.74 -16.83 -12.59
N GLN A 93 -12.29 -17.27 -11.42
CA GLN A 93 -11.89 -16.36 -10.34
C GLN A 93 -10.59 -15.64 -10.67
N ALA A 94 -9.66 -16.30 -11.37
CA ALA A 94 -8.43 -15.65 -11.83
C ALA A 94 -8.74 -14.49 -12.79
N LEU A 95 -9.56 -14.74 -13.81
CA LEU A 95 -9.97 -13.74 -14.79
C LEU A 95 -10.72 -12.57 -14.14
N LYS A 96 -11.63 -12.86 -13.21
CA LYS A 96 -12.32 -11.80 -12.46
C LYS A 96 -11.32 -10.88 -11.76
N ASN A 97 -10.33 -11.43 -11.06
CA ASN A 97 -9.35 -10.61 -10.35
C ASN A 97 -8.38 -9.89 -11.30
N TYR A 98 -8.03 -10.47 -12.45
CA TYR A 98 -7.23 -9.76 -13.45
C TYR A 98 -7.97 -8.60 -14.11
N ASN A 99 -9.31 -8.65 -14.18
CA ASN A 99 -10.11 -7.54 -14.70
C ASN A 99 -10.30 -6.41 -13.69
N GLU A 100 -10.14 -6.70 -12.38
CA GLU A 100 -10.23 -5.72 -11.30
C GLU A 100 -8.86 -5.08 -10.97
N ALA A 101 -7.78 -5.66 -11.50
CA ALA A 101 -6.41 -5.14 -11.39
C ALA A 101 -6.20 -3.96 -12.35
#